data_AF-A0A9P6MP36-F1
#
_entry.id   AF-A0A9P6MP36-F1
#
_cell.length_a   1.000
_cell.length_b   1.000
_cell.length_c   1.000
_cell.angle_alpha   90.00
_cell.angle_beta   90.00
_cell.angle_gamma   90.00
#
_symmetry.space_group_name_H-M   'P 1'
#
loop_
_entity.id
_entity.type
_entity.pdbx_description
1 polymer ?
#
loop_
_entity_poly.entity_id
_entity_poly.type
_entity_poly.pdbx_seq_one_letter_code
_entity_poly.pdbx_strand_id
1 'polypeptide(L)' 'RGIAKASSAGFIASIAAHAKELTELKAGADLKDDTPTISVDYGNSTILIRSEGNHTLAVWKS' A
#
# COMPACT_ATOMS: atom_id res chain seq x y z
N ARG A 1 10.91 3.52 -13.51
CA ARG A 1 9.55 3.44 -12.92
C ARG A 1 8.87 2.22 -13.53
N GLY A 2 8.77 1.11 -12.80
CA GLY A 2 8.09 -0.10 -13.28
C GLY A 2 6.61 -0.05 -12.90
N ILE A 3 5.73 -0.40 -13.84
CA ILE A 3 4.30 -0.56 -13.57
C ILE A 3 4.08 -2.02 -13.17
N ALA A 4 3.34 -2.26 -12.08
CA ALA A 4 2.95 -3.61 -11.71
C ALA A 4 2.18 -4.26 -12.88
N LYS A 5 2.52 -5.49 -13.26
CA LYS A 5 1.76 -6.24 -14.27
C LYS A 5 0.30 -6.36 -13.81
N ALA A 6 -0.65 -6.33 -14.75
CA ALA A 6 -2.08 -6.39 -14.44
C ALA A 6 -2.46 -7.58 -13.53
N SER A 7 -1.76 -8.71 -13.68
CA SER A 7 -1.90 -9.90 -12.83
C SER A 7 -1.62 -9.64 -11.34
N SER A 8 -0.76 -8.67 -11.03
CA SER A 8 -0.31 -8.36 -9.67
C SER A 8 -1.10 -7.20 -9.05
N ALA A 9 -1.84 -6.43 -9.85
CA ALA A 9 -2.54 -5.23 -9.39
C ALA A 9 -3.58 -5.53 -8.30
N GLY A 10 -4.37 -6.61 -8.48
CA GLY A 10 -5.38 -7.01 -7.49
C GLY A 10 -4.79 -7.40 -6.13
N PHE A 11 -3.63 -8.06 -6.14
CA PHE A 11 -2.93 -8.45 -4.91
C PHE A 11 -2.32 -7.24 -4.18
N ILE A 12 -1.75 -6.30 -4.93
CA ILE A 12 -1.21 -5.06 -4.35
C ILE A 12 -2.33 -4.20 -3.75
N ALA A 13 -3.46 -4.08 -4.46
CA ALA A 13 -4.63 -3.37 -3.98
C ALA A 13 -5.19 -4.00 -2.70
N SER A 14 -5.23 -5.33 -2.61
CA SER A 14 -5.72 -6.00 -1.39
C SER A 14 -4.81 -5.77 -0.18
N ILE A 15 -3.49 -5.73 -0.35
CA ILE A 15 -2.56 -5.37 0.75
C ILE A 15 -2.87 -3.97 1.27
N ALA A 16 -3.06 -3.00 0.38
CA ALA A 16 -3.32 -1.62 0.76
C ALA A 16 -4.69 -1.45 1.44
N ALA A 17 -5.72 -2.17 0.97
CA ALA A 17 -7.05 -2.16 1.58
C ALA A 17 -7.02 -2.71 3.01
N HIS A 18 -6.41 -3.88 3.23
CA HIS A 18 -6.31 -4.46 4.57
C HIS A 18 -5.47 -3.59 5.52
N ALA A 19 -4.40 -2.97 5.03
CA ALA A 19 -3.60 -2.05 5.85
C ALA A 19 -4.43 -0.85 6.34
N LYS A 20 -5.31 -0.32 5.48
CA LYS A 20 -6.24 0.75 5.82
C LYS A 20 -7.23 0.30 6.90
N GLU A 21 -7.87 -0.86 6.73
CA GLU A 21 -8.78 -1.43 7.74
C GLU A 21 -8.09 -1.60 9.10
N LEU A 22 -6.87 -2.11 9.14
CA LEU A 22 -6.09 -2.24 10.38
C LEU A 22 -5.76 -0.89 11.04
N THR A 23 -5.55 0.15 10.23
CA THR A 23 -5.28 1.50 10.72
C THR A 23 -6.55 2.12 11.30
N GLU A 24 -7.68 1.96 10.64
CA GLU A 24 -9.00 2.42 11.11
C GLU A 24 -9.45 1.68 12.38
N LEU A 25 -9.10 0.41 12.53
CA LEU A 25 -9.34 -0.36 13.76
C LEU A 25 -8.48 0.12 14.94
N LYS A 26 -7.28 0.61 14.66
CA LYS A 26 -6.31 1.05 15.69
C LYS A 26 -6.48 2.52 16.05
N ALA A 27 -6.86 3.35 15.09
CA ALA A 27 -7.02 4.78 15.24
C ALA A 27 -8.51 5.13 15.31
N GLY A 28 -9.00 5.46 16.50
CA GLY A 28 -10.33 6.06 16.63
C GLY A 28 -10.42 7.33 15.78
N ALA A 29 -11.42 7.40 14.89
CA ALA A 29 -11.97 8.50 14.07
C ALA A 29 -11.04 9.56 13.41
N ASP A 30 -9.92 9.97 14.00
CA ASP A 30 -9.08 11.12 13.63
C ASP A 30 -8.04 10.83 12.53
N LEU A 31 -7.92 9.58 12.06
CA LEU A 31 -6.98 9.20 10.99
C LEU A 31 -7.66 8.70 9.70
N LYS A 32 -8.95 9.01 9.51
CA LYS A 32 -9.73 8.55 8.33
C LYS A 32 -9.14 8.94 6.98
N ASP A 33 -8.36 10.02 6.92
CA ASP A 33 -7.75 10.52 5.69
C ASP A 33 -6.29 10.06 5.49
N ASP A 34 -5.65 9.53 6.53
CA ASP A 34 -4.26 9.08 6.44
C ASP A 34 -4.20 7.63 5.94
N THR A 35 -3.76 7.46 4.70
CA THR A 35 -3.66 6.13 4.10
C THR A 35 -2.30 5.52 4.40
N PRO A 36 -2.24 4.32 5.01
CA PRO A 36 -0.98 3.74 5.45
C PRO A 36 -0.06 3.43 4.27
N THR A 37 1.25 3.52 4.54
CA THR A 37 2.30 3.12 3.60
C THR A 37 2.87 1.79 4.05
N ILE A 38 2.82 0.80 3.18
CA ILE A 38 3.34 -0.54 3.43
C ILE A 38 4.72 -0.63 2.80
N SER A 39 5.72 -1.02 3.59
CA SER A 39 7.07 -1.31 3.12
C SER A 39 7.25 -2.83 3.08
N VAL A 40 7.60 -3.37 1.92
CA VAL A 40 7.97 -4.78 1.76
C VAL A 40 9.45 -4.82 1.42
N ASP A 41 10.26 -5.22 2.40
CA ASP A 41 11.71 -5.29 2.26
C ASP A 41 12.14 -6.68 1.74
N TYR A 42 12.97 -6.68 0.70
CA TYR A 42 13.52 -7.87 0.07
C TYR A 42 15.00 -7.64 -0.29
N GLY A 43 15.90 -8.16 0.54
CA GLY A 43 17.34 -7.94 0.39
C GLY A 43 17.69 -6.46 0.50
N ASN A 44 18.35 -5.91 -0.52
CA ASN A 44 18.69 -4.49 -0.62
C ASN A 44 17.63 -3.68 -1.39
N SER A 45 16.42 -4.20 -1.52
CA SER A 45 15.33 -3.55 -2.25
C SER A 45 14.08 -3.47 -1.40
N THR A 46 13.31 -2.43 -1.63
CA THR A 46 12.06 -2.15 -0.92
C THR A 46 10.97 -1.86 -1.92
N ILE A 47 9.81 -2.47 -1.72
CA ILE A 47 8.57 -2.10 -2.42
C ILE A 47 7.73 -1.27 -1.47
N LEU A 48 7.41 -0.05 -1.88
CA LEU A 48 6.49 0.82 -1.18
C LEU A 48 5.11 0.69 -1.80
N ILE A 49 4.09 0.37 -1.01
CA ILE A 49 2.70 0.28 -1.43
C ILE A 49 1.88 1.31 -0.65
N ARG A 50 1.03 2.07 -1.34
CA ARG A 50 0.12 3.05 -0.72
C ARG A 50 -1.12 3.19 -1.57
N SER A 51 -2.29 3.36 -0.94
CA SER A 51 -3.49 3.82 -1.63
C SER A 51 -3.56 5.34 -1.63
N GLU A 52 -3.86 5.93 -2.79
CA GLU A 52 -4.05 7.37 -2.98
C GLU A 52 -5.40 7.59 -3.68
N GLY A 53 -6.42 7.93 -2.89
CA GLY A 53 -7.80 8.00 -3.36
C GLY A 53 -8.28 6.64 -3.90
N ASN A 54 -8.61 6.60 -5.19
CA ASN A 54 -9.11 5.39 -5.87
C ASN A 54 -8.00 4.55 -6.53
N HIS A 55 -6.74 4.92 -6.35
CA HIS A 55 -5.61 4.22 -6.97
C HIS A 55 -4.72 3.59 -5.90
N THR A 56 -4.12 2.45 -6.22
CA THR A 56 -3.04 1.87 -5.41
C THR A 56 -1.74 1.99 -6.18
N LEU A 57 -0.74 2.61 -5.54
CA LEU A 57 0.60 2.77 -6.07
C LEU A 57 1.51 1.72 -5.45
N ALA A 58 2.36 1.11 -6.28
CA ALA A 58 3.48 0.30 -5.84
C ALA A 58 4.77 0.77 -6.51
N VAL A 59 5.79 1.08 -5.72
CA VAL A 59 7.06 1.61 -6.21
C VAL A 59 8.20 0.74 -5.72
N TRP A 60 9.01 0.26 -6.67
CA TRP A 60 10.27 -0.42 -6.37
C TRP A 60 11.38 0.60 -6.12
N LYS A 61 12.09 0.45 -5.01
CA LYS A 61 13.30 1.20 -4.64
C LYS A 61 14.43 0.22 -4.40
N SER A 62 15.59 0.49 -5.00
CA SER A 62 16.86 -0.24 -4.81
C SER A 62 17.92 0.68 -4.24
#